data_AF-A0A842SQP9-F1
#
_entry.id   AF-A0A842SQP9-F1
#
_cell.length_a   1.000
_cell.length_b   1.000
_cell.length_c   1.000
_cell.angle_alpha   90.00
_cell.angle_beta   90.00
_cell.angle_gamma   90.00
#
_symmetry.space_group_name_H-M   'P 1'
#
loop_
_entity.id
_entity.type
_entity.pdbx_description
1 polymer ?
#
loop_
_entity_poly.entity_id
_entity_poly.type
_entity_poly.pdbx_seq_one_letter_code
_entity_poly.pdbx_strand_id
1 'polypeptide(L)'
;MYSTSRYASKETRELAKKLARENRESYISRGKHTIAQLAEIARKKGEERVHIVEEKSGRAALVATIKVDELGRWGWSGEEKVNE
;
A
#
# COMPACT_ATOMS: atom_id res chain seq x y z
N MET A 1 5.88 -1.32 -3.59
CA MET A 1 5.16 -0.02 -3.67
C MET A 1 4.23 0.17 -2.47
N TYR A 2 4.14 1.37 -1.88
CA TYR A 2 3.21 1.72 -0.79
C TYR A 2 2.03 2.58 -1.25
N SER A 3 0.88 2.37 -0.61
CA SER A 3 -0.31 3.21 -0.68
C SER A 3 -1.07 3.17 0.65
N THR A 4 -2.24 3.80 0.70
CA THR A 4 -3.09 3.88 1.90
C THR A 4 -4.50 3.35 1.63
N SER A 5 -5.28 3.14 2.68
CA SER A 5 -6.72 2.92 2.56
C SER A 5 -7.43 4.16 1.96
N ARG A 6 -8.66 3.97 1.46
CA ARG A 6 -9.44 5.11 0.95
C ARG A 6 -9.73 6.07 2.10
N TYR A 7 -9.60 7.37 1.83
CA TYR A 7 -9.84 8.45 2.80
C TYR A 7 -8.95 8.41 4.06
N ALA A 8 -7.79 7.75 4.01
CA ALA A 8 -6.85 7.71 5.13
C ALA A 8 -6.50 9.11 5.66
N SER A 9 -6.29 9.24 6.97
CA SER A 9 -5.90 10.50 7.63
C SER A 9 -4.55 11.01 7.14
N LYS A 10 -4.22 12.26 7.50
CA LYS A 10 -2.91 12.84 7.20
C LYS A 10 -1.78 12.01 7.82
N GLU A 11 -1.94 11.58 9.07
CA GLU A 11 -0.95 10.79 9.81
C GLU A 11 -0.68 9.46 9.11
N THR A 12 -1.72 8.73 8.72
CA THR A 12 -1.58 7.47 7.97
C THR A 12 -0.85 7.65 6.64
N ARG A 13 -1.08 8.77 5.93
CA ARG A 13 -0.35 9.08 4.68
C ARG A 13 1.11 9.42 4.94
N GLU A 14 1.42 10.14 6.00
CA GLU A 14 2.80 10.47 6.36
C GLU A 14 3.57 9.20 6.75
N LEU A 15 2.92 8.29 7.48
CA LEU A 15 3.49 6.99 7.81
C LEU A 15 3.76 6.14 6.58
N ALA A 16 2.79 6.04 5.66
CA ALA A 16 2.97 5.30 4.40
C ALA A 16 4.12 5.87 3.55
N LYS A 17 4.28 7.20 3.51
CA LYS A 17 5.42 7.85 2.85
C LYS A 17 6.75 7.54 3.53
N LYS A 18 6.76 7.53 4.87
CA LYS A 18 7.94 7.19 5.66
C LYS A 18 8.38 5.75 5.39
N LEU A 19 7.44 4.79 5.46
CA LEU A 19 7.69 3.38 5.16
C LEU A 19 8.19 3.16 3.73
N ALA A 20 7.60 3.86 2.75
CA ALA A 20 8.07 3.83 1.37
C ALA A 20 9.53 4.29 1.26
N ARG A 21 9.89 5.37 1.95
CA ARG A 21 11.26 5.89 1.96
C ARG A 21 12.25 4.95 2.65
N GLU A 22 11.87 4.36 3.78
CA GLU A 22 12.70 3.41 4.54
C GLU A 22 12.98 2.15 3.74
N ASN A 23 11.98 1.63 3.03
CA ASN A 23 12.10 0.42 2.21
C ASN A 23 12.58 0.69 0.77
N ARG A 24 12.85 1.96 0.41
CA ARG A 24 13.23 2.40 -0.96
C ARG A 24 12.22 2.00 -2.04
N GLU A 25 10.94 1.97 -1.68
CA GLU A 25 9.84 1.64 -2.58
C GLU A 25 9.06 2.90 -2.98
N SER A 26 8.34 2.82 -4.11
CA SER A 26 7.51 3.94 -4.55
C SER A 26 6.29 4.16 -3.64
N TYR A 27 5.95 5.41 -3.31
CA TYR A 27 4.66 5.76 -2.73
C TYR A 27 3.68 6.25 -3.80
N ILE A 28 2.42 5.82 -3.72
CA ILE A 28 1.31 6.35 -4.52
C ILE A 28 0.10 6.69 -3.65
N SER A 29 -0.51 7.84 -3.91
CA SER A 29 -1.77 8.22 -3.27
C SER A 29 -2.90 7.29 -3.71
N ARG A 30 -3.71 6.83 -2.75
CA ARG A 30 -4.83 5.91 -3.03
C ARG A 30 -5.89 6.54 -3.93
N GLY A 31 -6.32 7.76 -3.62
CA GLY A 31 -7.33 8.49 -4.41
C GLY A 31 -8.56 7.65 -4.73
N LYS A 32 -8.91 7.58 -6.03
CA LYS A 32 -9.97 6.72 -6.57
C LYS A 32 -9.47 5.38 -7.10
N HIS A 33 -8.17 5.10 -6.99
CA HIS A 33 -7.59 3.88 -7.54
C HIS A 33 -8.19 2.63 -6.89
N THR A 34 -8.58 1.67 -7.73
CA THR A 34 -8.95 0.35 -7.27
C THR A 34 -7.71 -0.46 -6.90
N ILE A 35 -7.90 -1.57 -6.19
CA ILE A 35 -6.79 -2.51 -5.91
C ILE A 35 -6.14 -2.99 -7.21
N ALA A 36 -6.96 -3.35 -8.22
CA ALA A 36 -6.48 -3.77 -9.53
C ALA A 36 -5.64 -2.68 -10.22
N GLN A 37 -6.07 -1.42 -10.14
CA GLN A 37 -5.29 -0.31 -10.69
C GLN A 37 -3.97 -0.09 -9.95
N LEU A 38 -3.95 -0.22 -8.62
CA LEU A 38 -2.70 -0.15 -7.87
C LEU A 38 -1.75 -1.29 -8.23
N ALA A 39 -2.27 -2.51 -8.39
CA ALA A 39 -1.47 -3.66 -8.83
C ALA A 39 -0.88 -3.43 -10.23
N GLU A 40 -1.68 -2.91 -11.17
CA GLU A 40 -1.19 -2.60 -12.51
C GLU A 40 -0.11 -1.51 -12.50
N ILE A 41 -0.27 -0.47 -11.66
CA ILE A 41 0.73 0.59 -11.51
C ILE A 41 2.01 0.04 -10.89
N ALA A 42 1.92 -0.81 -9.86
CA ALA A 42 3.08 -1.47 -9.27
C ALA A 42 3.82 -2.30 -10.31
N ARG A 43 3.11 -3.15 -11.06
CA ARG A 43 3.69 -3.92 -12.16
C ARG A 43 4.41 -3.02 -13.18
N LYS A 44 3.77 -1.94 -13.62
CA LYS A 44 4.36 -0.97 -14.57
C LYS A 44 5.62 -0.30 -14.02
N LYS A 45 5.77 -0.23 -12.70
CA LYS A 45 6.96 0.29 -12.02
C LYS A 45 8.01 -0.78 -11.69
N GLY A 46 7.77 -2.05 -12.04
CA GLY A 46 8.64 -3.16 -11.70
C GLY A 46 8.55 -3.58 -10.23
N GLU A 47 7.44 -3.26 -9.56
CA GLU A 47 7.20 -3.55 -8.16
C GLU A 47 6.35 -4.82 -8.03
N GLU A 48 6.85 -5.82 -7.30
CA GLU A 48 6.17 -7.12 -7.11
C GLU A 48 5.13 -7.09 -5.99
N ARG A 49 5.11 -6.02 -5.18
CA ARG A 49 4.28 -5.92 -3.98
C ARG A 49 3.63 -4.55 -3.86
N VAL A 50 2.39 -4.55 -3.38
CA VAL A 50 1.67 -3.33 -2.98
C VAL A 50 1.32 -3.43 -1.50
N HIS A 51 1.91 -2.55 -0.71
CA HIS A 51 1.64 -2.38 0.72
C HIS A 51 0.57 -1.30 0.90
N ILE A 52 -0.56 -1.66 1.49
CA ILE A 52 -1.67 -0.74 1.78
C ILE A 52 -1.69 -0.51 3.28
N VAL A 53 -1.32 0.69 3.70
CA VAL A 53 -1.45 1.10 5.10
C VAL A 53 -2.91 1.45 5.38
N GLU A 54 -3.55 0.65 6.21
CA GLU A 54 -4.92 0.82 6.62
C GLU A 54 -5.02 1.48 7.99
N GLU A 55 -6.01 2.34 8.08
CA GLU A 55 -6.38 3.05 9.31
C GLU A 55 -7.54 2.32 9.97
N LYS A 56 -7.43 2.13 11.30
CA LYS A 56 -8.52 1.64 12.13
C LYS A 56 -8.70 2.62 13.29
N SER A 57 -9.93 3.12 13.46
CA SER A 57 -10.28 4.08 14.52
C SER A 57 -9.41 5.35 14.54
N GLY A 58 -9.05 5.88 13.38
CA GLY A 58 -8.26 7.12 13.27
C GLY A 58 -6.75 6.96 13.43
N ARG A 59 -6.23 5.73 13.58
CA ARG A 59 -4.79 5.45 13.62
C ARG A 59 -4.40 4.41 12.58
N ALA A 60 -3.22 4.56 11.98
CA ALA A 60 -2.64 3.52 11.14
C ALA A 60 -2.46 2.26 11.98
N ALA A 61 -3.07 1.16 11.55
CA ALA A 61 -3.18 -0.05 12.37
C ALA A 61 -2.66 -1.29 11.65
N LEU A 62 -2.75 -1.32 10.33
CA LEU A 62 -2.46 -2.51 9.53
C LEU A 62 -1.73 -2.12 8.24
N VAL A 63 -0.84 -3.00 7.76
CA VAL A 63 -0.28 -2.97 6.42
C VAL A 63 -0.74 -4.25 5.73
N ALA A 64 -1.72 -4.11 4.84
CA ALA A 64 -2.17 -5.19 4.00
C ALA A 64 -1.27 -5.28 2.76
N THR A 65 -0.70 -6.44 2.49
CA THR A 65 0.24 -6.64 1.37
C THR A 65 -0.43 -7.43 0.25
N ILE A 66 -0.32 -6.92 -0.96
CA ILE A 66 -0.78 -7.56 -2.20
C ILE A 66 0.45 -7.98 -2.98
N LYS A 67 0.54 -9.24 -3.38
CA LYS A 67 1.53 -9.69 -4.36
C LYS A 67 0.98 -9.49 -5.76
N VAL A 68 1.84 -9.04 -6.67
CA VAL A 68 1.54 -8.83 -8.08
C VAL A 68 2.51 -9.67 -8.89
N ASP A 69 1.98 -10.49 -9.78
CA ASP A 69 2.73 -11.36 -10.69
C ASP A 69 3.07 -10.60 -11.99
N GLU A 70 4.01 -11.12 -12.77
CA GLU A 70 4.46 -10.57 -14.06
C GLU A 70 3.31 -10.45 -15.06
N LEU A 71 2.34 -11.37 -14.98
CA LEU A 71 1.12 -11.38 -15.78
C LEU A 71 0.07 -10.34 -15.33
N GLY A 72 0.32 -9.58 -14.27
CA GLY A 72 -0.62 -8.61 -13.70
C GLY A 72 -1.73 -9.22 -12.85
N ARG A 73 -1.63 -10.50 -12.54
CA ARG A 73 -2.48 -11.16 -11.53
C ARG A 73 -2.08 -10.68 -10.16
N TRP A 74 -3.05 -10.46 -9.28
CA TRP A 74 -2.77 -9.99 -7.93
C TRP A 74 -3.58 -10.77 -6.89
N GLY A 75 -3.00 -10.90 -5.70
CA GLY A 75 -3.63 -11.58 -4.58
C GLY A 75 -3.14 -11.03 -3.25
N TRP A 76 -4.00 -11.09 -2.23
CA TRP A 76 -3.62 -10.72 -0.88
C TRP A 76 -2.62 -11.74 -0.34
N SER A 77 -1.48 -11.25 0.16
CA SER A 77 -0.39 -12.08 0.68
C SER A 77 -0.29 -12.04 2.21
N GLY A 78 -1.03 -11.17 2.88
CA GLY A 78 -1.07 -11.07 4.34
C GLY A 78 -1.37 -9.66 4.84
N GLU A 79 -1.70 -9.56 6.12
CA GLU A 79 -1.92 -8.32 6.86
C GLU A 79 -0.96 -8.29 8.05
N GLU A 80 -0.16 -7.24 8.17
CA GLU A 80 0.76 -7.04 9.28
C GLU A 80 0.27 -5.88 10.16
N LYS A 81 0.32 -6.03 11.49
CA LYS A 81 -0.04 -4.92 12.38
C LYS A 81 1.09 -3.90 12.39
N VAL A 82 0.73 -2.64 12.16
CA VAL A 82 1.60 -1.50 12.44
C VAL A 82 1.49 -1.25 13.93
N ASN A 83 2.23 -2.02 14.71
CA ASN A 83 2.26 -1.85 16.16
C ASN A 83 2.96 -0.53 16.53
N GLU A 84 2.30 0.15 17.47
CA GLU A 84 2.63 1.41 18.13
C GLU A 84 4.04 1.43 18.77
#